data_AF-C0NPS4-F1
#
_entry.id   AF-C0NPS4-F1
#
_cell.length_a   1.000
_cell.length_b   1.000
_cell.length_c   1.000
_cell.angle_alpha   90.00
_cell.angle_beta   90.00
_cell.angle_gamma   90.00
#
_symmetry.space_group_name_H-M   'P 1'
#
loop_
_entity.id
_entity.type
_entity.pdbx_description
1 polymer ?
#
loop_
_entity_poly.entity_id
_entity_poly.type
_entity_poly.pdbx_seq_one_letter_code
_entity_poly.pdbx_strand_id
1 'polypeptide(L)'
;MSTLLEYLSVVDPSLDRTNAKKGTNSFNRDWEDLEGVEEWMDFTYENLIAMLGNVLTQPYQQHEFDSPAPVRRSACCIVNEPTVTAVLLKWNHTIVDCALELASKASSTIPAISWTLGNHSSLRGETVLPDWAGVYSNMGFPPSNRVPGDTKVSGKWNTDQQHDHSKQEEFYKPLRQVVHYARLFNTRYAYIISDKELSASCHSNQTIQSAFTRTHNTFT
;
A
#
# COMPACT_ATOMS: atom_id res chain seq x y z
N MET A 1 22.05 -14.12 11.22
CA MET A 1 21.53 -12.76 11.47
C MET A 1 21.18 -12.19 10.12
N SER A 2 20.09 -11.44 10.04
CA SER A 2 19.62 -10.81 8.82
C SER A 2 19.20 -9.39 9.15
N THR A 3 19.18 -8.52 8.15
CA THR A 3 18.76 -7.12 8.29
C THR A 3 17.28 -6.96 7.96
N LEU A 4 16.66 -5.86 8.42
CA LEU A 4 15.29 -5.54 8.02
C LEU A 4 15.19 -5.29 6.50
N LEU A 5 16.24 -4.75 5.88
CA LEU A 5 16.29 -4.57 4.43
C LEU A 5 16.21 -5.92 3.69
N GLU A 6 17.00 -6.91 4.10
CA GLU A 6 16.97 -8.26 3.51
C GLU A 6 15.59 -8.92 3.72
N TYR A 7 15.02 -8.75 4.91
CA TYR A 7 13.70 -9.29 5.25
C TYR A 7 12.56 -8.67 4.43
N LEU A 8 12.58 -7.35 4.24
CA LEU A 8 11.62 -6.63 3.38
C LEU A 8 11.84 -6.89 1.88
N SER A 9 13.01 -7.41 1.49
CA SER A 9 13.37 -7.72 0.10
C SER A 9 13.08 -9.17 -0.29
N VAL A 10 12.39 -9.94 0.57
CA VAL A 10 11.95 -11.30 0.24
C VAL A 10 11.05 -11.27 -1.00
N VAL A 11 11.29 -12.19 -1.92
CA VAL A 11 10.57 -12.27 -3.19
C VAL A 11 9.08 -12.54 -2.95
N ASP A 12 8.22 -11.73 -3.56
CA ASP A 12 6.77 -11.92 -3.54
C ASP A 12 6.34 -13.24 -4.20
N PRO A 13 5.23 -13.86 -3.76
CA PRO A 13 4.71 -15.06 -4.40
C PRO A 13 4.31 -14.78 -5.85
N SER A 14 4.59 -15.73 -6.74
CA SER A 14 4.13 -15.64 -8.13
C SER A 14 2.61 -15.69 -8.20
N LEU A 15 2.00 -14.69 -8.85
CA LEU A 15 0.55 -14.54 -8.96
C LEU A 15 0.05 -14.88 -10.36
N ASP A 16 -1.02 -15.70 -10.41
CA ASP A 16 -1.75 -16.00 -11.64
C ASP A 16 -2.84 -14.94 -11.85
N ARG A 17 -2.68 -14.16 -12.92
CA ARG A 17 -3.58 -13.05 -13.28
C ARG A 17 -4.45 -13.36 -14.50
N THR A 18 -4.46 -14.62 -14.96
CA THR A 18 -5.22 -15.04 -16.16
C THR A 18 -6.72 -14.74 -16.04
N ASN A 19 -7.25 -14.81 -14.82
CA ASN A 19 -8.65 -14.57 -14.51
C ASN A 19 -8.91 -13.20 -13.85
N ALA A 20 -7.92 -12.29 -13.85
CA ALA A 20 -8.06 -10.98 -13.24
C ALA A 20 -9.19 -10.20 -13.94
N LYS A 21 -10.22 -9.84 -13.17
CA LYS A 21 -11.42 -9.17 -13.66
C LYS A 21 -11.03 -7.84 -14.30
N LYS A 22 -11.48 -7.67 -15.54
CA LYS A 22 -11.45 -6.40 -16.27
C LYS A 22 -12.73 -5.62 -15.99
N GLY A 23 -12.68 -4.30 -16.11
CA GLY A 23 -13.85 -3.45 -15.96
C GLY A 23 -13.50 -2.06 -15.46
N THR A 24 -14.54 -1.31 -15.10
CA THR A 24 -14.43 0.05 -14.58
C THR A 24 -14.09 0.07 -13.10
N ASN A 25 -13.42 1.14 -12.69
CA ASN A 25 -13.20 1.46 -11.29
C ASN A 25 -14.47 2.07 -10.67
N SER A 26 -14.65 1.83 -9.37
CA SER A 26 -15.68 2.50 -8.59
C SER A 26 -15.45 4.01 -8.62
N PHE A 27 -16.54 4.78 -8.63
CA PHE A 27 -16.50 6.24 -8.62
C PHE A 27 -17.60 6.79 -7.72
N ASN A 28 -17.26 7.74 -6.86
CA ASN A 28 -18.22 8.60 -6.18
C ASN A 28 -18.08 10.03 -6.71
N ARG A 29 -19.22 10.68 -7.00
CA ARG A 29 -19.29 12.07 -7.48
C ARG A 29 -18.82 13.08 -6.43
N ASP A 30 -18.81 12.69 -5.17
CA ASP A 30 -18.33 13.52 -4.06
C ASP A 30 -16.79 13.58 -3.99
N TRP A 31 -16.09 12.77 -4.79
CA TRP A 31 -14.63 12.84 -4.89
C TRP A 31 -14.24 13.99 -5.80
N GLU A 32 -13.46 14.92 -5.25
CA GLU A 32 -12.97 16.09 -5.99
C GLU A 32 -12.14 15.68 -7.22
N ASP A 33 -12.22 16.54 -8.23
CA ASP A 33 -11.32 16.46 -9.38
C ASP A 33 -9.88 16.75 -8.96
N LEU A 34 -8.94 16.11 -9.65
CA LEU A 34 -7.51 16.36 -9.48
C LEU A 34 -7.08 17.38 -10.52
N GLU A 35 -6.37 18.42 -10.08
CA GLU A 35 -5.79 19.41 -10.99
C GLU A 35 -4.68 18.78 -11.85
N GLY A 36 -3.98 17.78 -11.29
CA GLY A 36 -2.94 17.03 -11.97
C GLY A 36 -2.31 15.98 -11.06
N VAL A 37 -1.50 15.11 -11.67
CA VAL A 37 -0.63 14.15 -10.99
C VAL A 37 0.78 14.36 -11.49
N GLU A 38 1.66 14.68 -10.55
CA GLU A 38 3.09 14.86 -10.77
C GLU A 38 3.87 13.68 -10.19
N GLU A 39 5.10 13.48 -10.64
CA GLU A 39 5.98 12.48 -10.05
C GLU A 39 6.46 12.93 -8.65
N TRP A 40 6.43 12.03 -7.68
CA TRP A 40 6.96 12.29 -6.35
C TRP A 40 8.46 12.03 -6.31
N MET A 41 9.23 13.03 -6.78
CA MET A 41 10.69 12.95 -6.95
C MET A 41 11.48 12.61 -5.68
N ASP A 42 10.93 12.90 -4.49
CA ASP A 42 11.59 12.59 -3.22
C ASP A 42 11.35 11.15 -2.76
N PHE A 43 10.35 10.45 -3.30
CA PHE A 43 10.04 9.07 -2.95
C PHE A 43 10.88 8.10 -3.79
N THR A 44 12.18 8.06 -3.52
CA THR A 44 13.14 7.18 -4.19
C THR A 44 13.72 6.17 -3.22
N TYR A 45 14.25 5.06 -3.74
CA TYR A 45 14.92 4.05 -2.93
C TYR A 45 16.10 4.66 -2.16
N GLU A 46 16.90 5.51 -2.80
CA GLU A 46 18.05 6.19 -2.20
C GLU A 46 17.64 7.06 -1.02
N ASN A 47 16.56 7.83 -1.16
CA ASN A 47 16.05 8.69 -0.08
C ASN A 47 15.47 7.85 1.06
N LEU A 48 14.75 6.76 0.76
CA LEU A 48 14.23 5.83 1.78
C LEU A 48 15.37 5.19 2.58
N ILE A 49 16.43 4.74 1.90
CA ILE A 49 17.64 4.20 2.56
C ILE A 49 18.36 5.29 3.34
N ALA A 50 18.45 6.52 2.85
CA ALA A 50 19.07 7.62 3.60
C ALA A 50 18.29 7.95 4.89
N MET A 51 16.96 7.90 4.86
CA MET A 51 16.10 8.19 6.02
C MET A 51 16.05 7.05 7.04
N LEU A 52 15.98 5.80 6.57
CA LEU A 52 15.70 4.63 7.41
C LEU A 52 16.89 3.67 7.53
N GLY A 53 18.01 3.96 6.87
CA GLY A 53 19.16 3.07 6.72
C GLY A 53 19.66 2.50 8.04
N ASN A 54 19.81 3.33 9.07
CA ASN A 54 20.25 2.87 10.40
C ASN A 54 19.38 1.75 10.96
N VAL A 55 18.06 1.82 10.74
CA VAL A 55 17.11 0.81 11.19
C VAL A 55 17.07 -0.38 10.23
N LEU A 56 17.15 -0.11 8.94
CA LEU A 56 17.07 -1.13 7.88
C LEU A 56 18.31 -2.04 7.82
N THR A 57 19.50 -1.53 8.13
CA THR A 57 20.77 -2.26 7.97
C THR A 57 21.31 -2.87 9.25
N GLN A 58 20.70 -2.61 10.40
CA GLN A 58 21.16 -3.22 11.65
C GLN A 58 20.86 -4.73 11.69
N PRO A 59 21.68 -5.53 12.38
CA PRO A 59 21.48 -6.97 12.46
C PRO A 59 20.38 -7.32 13.47
N TYR A 60 19.48 -8.22 13.07
CA TYR A 60 18.49 -8.85 13.94
C TYR A 60 18.70 -10.37 14.00
N GLN A 61 18.22 -10.98 15.08
CA GLN A 61 18.20 -12.42 15.25
C GLN A 61 17.08 -13.02 14.39
N GLN A 62 17.33 -14.22 13.84
CA GLN A 62 16.38 -14.86 12.94
C GLN A 62 15.00 -15.10 13.58
N HIS A 63 14.94 -15.33 14.89
CA HIS A 63 13.70 -15.59 15.62
C HIS A 63 12.86 -14.33 15.87
N GLU A 64 13.40 -13.14 15.60
CA GLU A 64 12.66 -11.88 15.70
C GLU A 64 11.80 -11.63 14.45
N PHE A 65 12.07 -12.34 13.35
CA PHE A 65 11.32 -12.21 12.10
C PHE A 65 10.18 -13.22 12.02
N ASP A 66 9.00 -12.74 11.67
CA ASP A 66 7.87 -13.60 11.32
C ASP A 66 8.04 -14.16 9.91
N SER A 67 7.89 -15.48 9.75
CA SER A 67 7.93 -16.09 8.42
C SER A 67 6.51 -16.29 7.90
N PRO A 68 6.10 -15.64 6.80
CA PRO A 68 4.77 -15.88 6.24
C PRO A 68 4.63 -17.34 5.83
N ALA A 69 3.47 -17.92 6.13
CA ALA A 69 3.16 -19.27 5.66
C ALA A 69 3.11 -19.29 4.12
N PRO A 70 3.61 -20.35 3.45
CA PRO A 70 3.56 -20.45 2.00
C PRO A 70 2.15 -20.23 1.45
N VAL A 71 2.01 -19.28 0.51
CA VAL A 71 0.72 -18.96 -0.11
C VAL A 71 0.37 -20.11 -1.07
N ARG A 72 -0.75 -20.80 -0.79
CA ARG A 72 -1.22 -21.89 -1.65
C ARG A 72 -1.60 -21.36 -3.02
N ARG A 73 -1.37 -22.16 -4.07
CA ARG A 73 -1.70 -21.84 -5.47
C ARG A 73 -3.13 -21.30 -5.66
N SER A 74 -4.12 -21.83 -4.93
CA SER A 74 -5.50 -21.36 -5.01
C SER A 74 -5.68 -19.92 -4.54
N ALA A 75 -4.87 -19.44 -3.59
CA ALA A 75 -4.87 -18.06 -3.14
C ALA A 75 -4.06 -17.14 -4.07
N CYS A 76 -3.09 -17.68 -4.83
CA CYS A 76 -2.35 -16.93 -5.83
C CYS A 76 -3.14 -16.65 -7.13
N CYS A 77 -4.34 -17.22 -7.28
CA CYS A 77 -5.22 -16.95 -8.41
C CYS A 77 -5.97 -15.63 -8.17
N ILE A 78 -5.58 -14.60 -8.92
CA ILE A 78 -6.16 -13.26 -8.82
C ILE A 78 -7.38 -13.16 -9.74
N VAL A 79 -8.52 -12.84 -9.13
CA VAL A 79 -9.81 -12.65 -9.80
C VAL A 79 -10.32 -11.23 -9.59
N ASN A 80 -10.25 -10.71 -8.37
CA ASN A 80 -10.78 -9.41 -7.99
C ASN A 80 -10.03 -8.86 -6.77
N GLU A 81 -10.43 -7.69 -6.29
CA GLU A 81 -9.82 -7.01 -5.15
C GLU A 81 -9.74 -7.90 -3.88
N PRO A 82 -10.81 -8.62 -3.47
CA PRO A 82 -10.72 -9.60 -2.37
C PRO A 82 -9.63 -10.67 -2.52
N THR A 83 -9.37 -11.18 -3.74
CA THR A 83 -8.27 -12.14 -3.95
C THR A 83 -6.90 -11.51 -3.80
N VAL A 84 -6.74 -10.23 -4.17
CA VAL A 84 -5.50 -9.46 -3.91
C VAL A 84 -5.32 -9.27 -2.40
N THR A 85 -6.35 -8.80 -1.70
CA THR A 85 -6.35 -8.63 -0.24
C THR A 85 -5.98 -9.93 0.47
N ALA A 86 -6.49 -11.09 0.02
CA ALA A 86 -6.19 -12.38 0.62
C ALA A 86 -4.70 -12.77 0.52
N VAL A 87 -4.02 -12.43 -0.59
CA VAL A 87 -2.57 -12.62 -0.73
C VAL A 87 -1.82 -11.65 0.18
N LEU A 88 -2.19 -10.37 0.14
CA LEU A 88 -1.55 -9.32 0.95
C LEU A 88 -1.61 -9.65 2.44
N LEU A 89 -2.75 -10.10 2.97
CA LEU A 89 -2.90 -10.48 4.37
C LEU A 89 -2.05 -11.70 4.76
N LYS A 90 -1.83 -12.64 3.84
CA LYS A 90 -1.04 -13.85 4.13
C LYS A 90 0.46 -13.60 4.07
N TRP A 91 0.89 -12.78 3.12
CA TRP A 91 2.30 -12.58 2.80
C TRP A 91 2.81 -11.23 3.28
N ASN A 92 2.40 -10.14 2.60
CA ASN A 92 2.95 -8.82 2.83
C ASN A 92 2.62 -8.28 4.22
N HIS A 93 1.41 -8.51 4.75
CA HIS A 93 1.04 -8.06 6.09
C HIS A 93 1.94 -8.69 7.16
N THR A 94 2.21 -10.00 7.07
CA THR A 94 3.10 -10.69 8.01
C THR A 94 4.49 -10.04 8.02
N ILE A 95 5.04 -9.76 6.83
CA ILE A 95 6.37 -9.17 6.69
C ILE A 95 6.39 -7.71 7.16
N VAL A 96 5.46 -6.90 6.67
CA VAL A 96 5.44 -5.45 6.91
C VAL A 96 5.11 -5.14 8.37
N ASP A 97 4.16 -5.84 9.01
CA ASP A 97 3.78 -5.55 10.39
C ASP A 97 4.91 -5.95 11.37
N CYS A 98 5.56 -7.10 11.15
CA CYS A 98 6.77 -7.49 11.86
C CYS A 98 7.89 -6.45 11.69
N ALA A 99 8.13 -5.99 10.46
CA ALA A 99 9.15 -4.98 10.18
C ALA A 99 8.85 -3.64 10.87
N LEU A 100 7.59 -3.20 10.90
CA LEU A 100 7.18 -1.98 11.59
C LEU A 100 7.38 -2.09 13.10
N GLU A 101 7.05 -3.24 13.70
CA GLU A 101 7.28 -3.49 15.12
C GLU A 101 8.79 -3.42 15.45
N LEU A 102 9.62 -4.13 14.71
CA LEU A 102 11.08 -4.14 14.90
C LEU A 102 11.71 -2.76 14.68
N ALA A 103 11.21 -1.99 13.71
CA ALA A 103 11.66 -0.63 13.44
C ALA A 103 11.34 0.31 14.61
N SER A 104 10.13 0.22 15.17
CA SER A 104 9.71 1.03 16.32
C SER A 104 10.48 0.71 17.60
N LYS A 105 10.88 -0.55 17.79
CA LYS A 105 11.74 -0.97 18.92
C LYS A 105 13.17 -0.45 18.79
N ALA A 106 13.67 -0.37 17.57
CA ALA A 106 15.06 0.01 17.33
C ALA A 106 15.29 1.52 17.21
N SER A 107 14.25 2.32 16.99
CA SER A 107 14.37 3.78 16.95
C SER A 107 13.24 4.48 17.69
N SER A 108 13.60 5.37 18.61
CA SER A 108 12.65 6.25 19.30
C SER A 108 12.00 7.30 18.39
N THR A 109 12.55 7.53 17.19
CA THR A 109 11.97 8.45 16.21
C THR A 109 10.91 7.80 15.34
N ILE A 110 10.88 6.46 15.30
CA ILE A 110 9.89 5.70 14.51
C ILE A 110 8.73 5.35 15.44
N PRO A 111 7.52 5.89 15.20
CA PRO A 111 6.38 5.55 16.02
C PRO A 111 5.98 4.08 15.82
N ALA A 112 5.47 3.44 16.88
CA ALA A 112 4.83 2.14 16.78
C ALA A 112 3.54 2.26 15.96
N ILE A 113 3.61 1.82 14.70
CA ILE A 113 2.51 1.78 13.75
C ILE A 113 2.28 0.32 13.36
N SER A 114 1.02 -0.07 13.23
CA SER A 114 0.61 -1.34 12.64
C SER A 114 -0.08 -1.12 11.31
N TRP A 115 0.17 -2.02 10.36
CA TRP A 115 -0.53 -2.02 9.09
C TRP A 115 -1.73 -2.95 9.18
N THR A 116 -2.94 -2.43 8.96
CA THR A 116 -4.18 -3.18 9.25
C THR A 116 -5.28 -2.88 8.23
N LEU A 117 -6.42 -3.54 8.37
CA LEU A 117 -7.60 -3.29 7.55
C LEU A 117 -8.23 -1.94 7.90
N GLY A 118 -8.68 -1.20 6.89
CA GLY A 118 -9.17 0.16 7.08
C GLY A 118 -10.47 0.26 7.89
N ASN A 119 -11.25 -0.82 7.98
CA ASN A 119 -12.40 -0.91 8.88
C ASN A 119 -12.01 -0.83 10.38
N HIS A 120 -10.74 -1.03 10.72
CA HIS A 120 -10.24 -0.82 12.08
C HIS A 120 -10.00 0.66 12.40
N SER A 121 -9.98 1.55 11.40
CA SER A 121 -9.95 3.00 11.57
C SER A 121 -11.26 3.60 11.07
N SER A 122 -12.25 3.74 11.93
CA SER A 122 -13.55 4.29 11.53
C SER A 122 -13.70 5.75 11.97
N LEU A 123 -14.24 6.57 11.06
CA LEU A 123 -14.80 7.88 11.35
C LEU A 123 -16.32 7.73 11.42
N ARG A 124 -16.94 8.27 12.47
CA ARG A 124 -18.39 8.13 12.68
C ARG A 124 -19.16 8.79 11.53
N GLY A 125 -20.08 8.04 10.93
CA GLY A 125 -20.97 8.52 9.86
C GLY A 125 -20.45 8.27 8.45
N GLU A 126 -19.20 7.85 8.29
CA GLU A 126 -18.63 7.55 6.98
C GLU A 126 -18.99 6.16 6.50
N THR A 127 -19.38 6.06 5.23
CA THR A 127 -19.77 4.79 4.59
C THR A 127 -18.73 4.27 3.61
N VAL A 128 -17.83 5.14 3.15
CA VAL A 128 -16.75 4.79 2.23
C VAL A 128 -15.45 4.84 3.00
N LEU A 129 -14.92 3.65 3.32
CA LEU A 129 -13.69 3.50 4.08
C LEU A 129 -12.58 2.95 3.17
N PRO A 130 -11.31 3.33 3.43
CA PRO A 130 -10.17 2.69 2.78
C PRO A 130 -10.13 1.19 3.12
N ASP A 131 -9.54 0.40 2.23
CA ASP A 131 -9.29 -1.03 2.49
C ASP A 131 -8.22 -1.23 3.57
N TRP A 132 -7.30 -0.28 3.70
CA TRP A 132 -6.15 -0.38 4.57
C TRP A 132 -5.94 0.87 5.42
N ALA A 133 -5.28 0.67 6.57
CA ALA A 133 -4.88 1.71 7.48
C ALA A 133 -3.50 1.47 8.07
N GLY A 134 -2.73 2.54 8.24
CA GLY A 134 -1.65 2.57 9.21
C GLY A 134 -2.13 3.23 10.49
N VAL A 135 -2.11 2.52 11.61
CA VAL A 135 -2.63 2.99 12.89
C VAL A 135 -1.55 2.91 13.96
N TYR A 136 -1.53 3.86 14.90
CA TYR A 136 -0.62 3.74 16.04
C TYR A 136 -1.04 2.57 16.92
N SER A 137 -0.10 1.66 17.20
CA SER A 137 -0.39 0.37 17.87
C SER A 137 -0.90 0.53 19.31
N ASN A 138 -0.59 1.66 19.97
CA ASN A 138 -0.95 1.92 21.37
C ASN A 138 -2.16 2.86 21.53
N MET A 139 -2.97 3.06 20.48
CA MET A 139 -4.15 3.94 20.53
C MET A 139 -5.45 3.17 20.80
N GLY A 140 -6.38 3.81 21.51
CA GLY A 140 -7.72 3.26 21.74
C GLY A 140 -8.56 3.21 20.46
N PHE A 141 -9.54 2.30 20.44
CA PHE A 141 -10.44 2.11 19.29
C PHE A 141 -11.57 3.17 19.23
N PRO A 142 -11.89 3.71 18.03
CA PRO A 142 -11.19 3.51 16.77
C PRO A 142 -9.96 4.44 16.65
N PRO A 143 -8.77 3.91 16.26
CA PRO A 143 -7.63 4.76 15.93
C PRO A 143 -7.88 5.58 14.65
N SER A 144 -7.21 6.73 14.55
CA SER A 144 -7.14 7.51 13.32
C SER A 144 -6.20 6.82 12.31
N ASN A 145 -6.65 6.70 11.06
CA ASN A 145 -5.83 6.23 9.95
C ASN A 145 -4.75 7.28 9.63
N ARG A 146 -3.47 6.88 9.58
CA ARG A 146 -2.34 7.78 9.30
C ARG A 146 -1.85 7.67 7.86
N VAL A 147 -2.20 6.59 7.18
CA VAL A 147 -1.83 6.30 5.80
C VAL A 147 -2.90 5.39 5.19
N PRO A 148 -4.04 5.96 4.75
CA PRO A 148 -5.09 5.19 4.12
C PRO A 148 -4.63 4.56 2.81
N GLY A 149 -5.08 3.34 2.55
CA GLY A 149 -4.77 2.62 1.32
C GLY A 149 -5.98 1.94 0.71
N ASP A 150 -5.94 1.73 -0.60
CA ASP A 150 -7.00 1.06 -1.36
C ASP A 150 -6.43 -0.09 -2.18
N THR A 151 -7.17 -1.19 -2.27
CA THR A 151 -6.78 -2.37 -3.05
C THR A 151 -7.36 -2.28 -4.45
N LYS A 152 -6.52 -2.51 -5.46
CA LYS A 152 -6.98 -2.66 -6.85
C LYS A 152 -6.52 -3.98 -7.45
N VAL A 153 -7.19 -4.38 -8.51
CA VAL A 153 -6.76 -5.48 -9.38
C VAL A 153 -6.20 -4.91 -10.68
N SER A 154 -5.06 -5.44 -11.13
CA SER A 154 -4.31 -4.96 -12.29
C SER A 154 -5.11 -4.99 -13.60
N GLY A 155 -6.12 -5.87 -13.67
CA GLY A 155 -7.08 -5.94 -14.77
C GLY A 155 -7.99 -4.71 -14.90
N LYS A 156 -8.14 -3.92 -13.83
CA LYS A 156 -8.91 -2.65 -13.82
C LYS A 156 -8.00 -1.43 -13.77
N TRP A 157 -6.97 -1.45 -12.93
CA TRP A 157 -6.09 -0.30 -12.71
C TRP A 157 -4.64 -0.72 -12.65
N ASN A 158 -3.77 -0.03 -13.40
CA ASN A 158 -2.32 -0.11 -13.27
C ASN A 158 -1.66 1.13 -13.91
N THR A 159 -0.41 1.40 -13.56
CA THR A 159 0.37 2.58 -13.96
C THR A 159 0.65 2.65 -15.45
N ASP A 160 0.65 1.53 -16.19
CA ASP A 160 0.80 1.57 -17.65
C ASP A 160 -0.38 2.30 -18.33
N GLN A 161 -1.52 2.47 -17.63
CA GLN A 161 -2.68 3.20 -18.12
C GLN A 161 -2.52 4.73 -18.04
N GLN A 162 -1.52 5.26 -17.32
CA GLN A 162 -1.34 6.71 -17.11
C GLN A 162 -1.22 7.47 -18.43
N HIS A 163 -0.55 6.88 -19.42
CA HIS A 163 -0.31 7.48 -20.73
C HIS A 163 -1.31 7.02 -21.80
N ASP A 164 -2.29 6.19 -21.43
CA ASP A 164 -3.36 5.75 -22.33
C ASP A 164 -4.53 6.74 -22.25
N HIS A 165 -4.59 7.66 -23.22
CA HIS A 165 -5.65 8.67 -23.30
C HIS A 165 -7.07 8.07 -23.26
N SER A 166 -7.27 6.85 -23.76
CA SER A 166 -8.58 6.19 -23.75
C SER A 166 -9.00 5.69 -22.36
N LYS A 167 -8.04 5.56 -21.43
CA LYS A 167 -8.24 5.09 -20.05
C LYS A 167 -7.97 6.17 -19.01
N GLN A 168 -7.67 7.41 -19.43
CA GLN A 168 -7.24 8.47 -18.54
C GLN A 168 -8.23 8.70 -17.38
N GLU A 169 -9.53 8.78 -17.66
CA GLU A 169 -10.55 8.94 -16.61
C GLU A 169 -10.58 7.75 -15.64
N GLU A 170 -10.51 6.51 -16.17
CA GLU A 170 -10.48 5.30 -15.35
C GLU A 170 -9.22 5.19 -14.49
N PHE A 171 -8.08 5.69 -15.00
CA PHE A 171 -6.82 5.74 -14.28
C PHE A 171 -6.87 6.72 -13.09
N TYR A 172 -7.53 7.87 -13.26
CA TYR A 172 -7.65 8.86 -12.19
C TYR A 172 -8.68 8.50 -11.11
N LYS A 173 -9.66 7.64 -11.39
CA LYS A 173 -10.69 7.25 -10.41
C LYS A 173 -10.10 6.73 -9.09
N PRO A 174 -9.18 5.75 -9.08
CA PRO A 174 -8.56 5.29 -7.84
C PRO A 174 -7.69 6.35 -7.15
N LEU A 175 -7.05 7.25 -7.91
CA LEU A 175 -6.25 8.34 -7.34
C LEU A 175 -7.14 9.36 -6.60
N ARG A 176 -8.29 9.71 -7.18
CA ARG A 176 -9.31 10.55 -6.53
C ARG A 176 -9.83 9.89 -5.25
N GLN A 177 -10.07 8.58 -5.30
CA GLN A 177 -10.53 7.80 -4.15
C GLN A 177 -9.54 7.87 -2.98
N VAL A 178 -8.25 7.61 -3.22
CA VAL A 178 -7.25 7.64 -2.12
C VAL A 178 -6.96 9.03 -1.60
N VAL A 179 -7.07 10.08 -2.43
CA VAL A 179 -6.97 11.47 -1.95
C VAL A 179 -8.17 11.88 -1.14
N HIS A 180 -9.37 11.45 -1.52
CA HIS A 180 -10.55 11.62 -0.68
C HIS A 180 -10.32 10.98 0.70
N TYR A 181 -9.76 9.77 0.76
CA TYR A 181 -9.39 9.14 2.03
C TYR A 181 -8.34 9.94 2.80
N ALA A 182 -7.27 10.40 2.15
CA ALA A 182 -6.23 11.20 2.80
C ALA A 182 -6.83 12.44 3.48
N ARG A 183 -7.72 13.16 2.78
CA ARG A 183 -8.41 14.32 3.34
C ARG A 183 -9.37 13.95 4.45
N LEU A 184 -10.15 12.89 4.28
CA LEU A 184 -11.10 12.40 5.26
C LEU A 184 -10.41 12.10 6.60
N PHE A 185 -9.22 11.49 6.55
CA PHE A 185 -8.43 11.17 7.75
C PHE A 185 -7.41 12.26 8.14
N ASN A 186 -7.42 13.40 7.47
CA ASN A 186 -6.47 14.50 7.68
C ASN A 186 -5.00 14.03 7.63
N THR A 187 -4.67 13.25 6.61
CA THR A 187 -3.33 12.75 6.31
C THR A 187 -2.81 13.34 5.01
N ARG A 188 -1.49 13.42 4.89
CA ARG A 188 -0.82 13.87 3.67
C ARG A 188 -0.61 12.75 2.66
N TYR A 189 -0.52 11.52 3.14
CA TYR A 189 -0.11 10.36 2.37
C TYR A 189 -1.24 9.34 2.26
N ALA A 190 -1.32 8.71 1.09
CA ALA A 190 -2.19 7.57 0.83
C ALA A 190 -1.56 6.69 -0.26
N TYR A 191 -2.07 5.48 -0.46
CA TYR A 191 -1.52 4.59 -1.48
C TYR A 191 -2.57 3.69 -2.13
N ILE A 192 -2.25 3.20 -3.32
CA ILE A 192 -2.97 2.14 -4.01
C ILE A 192 -2.06 0.92 -4.02
N ILE A 193 -2.56 -0.23 -3.60
CA ILE A 193 -1.85 -1.50 -3.71
C ILE A 193 -2.61 -2.45 -4.64
N SER A 194 -1.90 -3.06 -5.57
CA SER A 194 -2.46 -4.03 -6.50
C SER A 194 -1.65 -5.32 -6.54
N ASP A 195 -2.16 -6.32 -7.23
CA ASP A 195 -1.40 -7.55 -7.50
C ASP A 195 -0.15 -7.31 -8.37
N LYS A 196 0.03 -6.13 -8.98
CA LYS A 196 1.17 -5.83 -9.85
C LYS A 196 2.16 -4.84 -9.22
N GLU A 197 1.67 -3.89 -8.45
CA GLU A 197 2.46 -2.74 -7.99
C GLU A 197 1.83 -2.02 -6.80
N LEU A 198 2.66 -1.24 -6.11
CA LEU A 198 2.29 -0.24 -5.11
C LEU A 198 2.47 1.16 -5.72
N SER A 199 1.47 2.02 -5.54
CA SER A 199 1.52 3.44 -5.90
C SER A 199 1.34 4.28 -4.66
N ALA A 200 2.39 4.97 -4.23
CA ALA A 200 2.34 5.91 -3.11
C ALA A 200 1.98 7.31 -3.63
N SER A 201 1.16 8.03 -2.87
CA SER A 201 0.74 9.38 -3.20
C SER A 201 0.89 10.33 -2.02
N CYS A 202 1.28 11.56 -2.33
CA CYS A 202 1.43 12.67 -1.41
C CYS A 202 0.60 13.83 -1.93
N HIS A 203 -0.30 14.35 -1.09
CA HIS A 203 -1.17 15.47 -1.44
C HIS A 203 -0.64 16.78 -0.85
N SER A 204 -0.59 17.83 -1.66
CA SER A 204 -0.41 19.22 -1.19
C SER A 204 -1.29 20.16 -2.01
N ASN A 205 -2.14 20.96 -1.36
CA ASN A 205 -2.90 22.07 -1.97
C ASN A 205 -3.47 21.79 -3.39
N GLN A 206 -4.17 20.66 -3.53
CA GLN A 206 -4.87 20.16 -4.75
C GLN A 206 -4.01 19.49 -5.83
N THR A 207 -2.69 19.59 -5.77
CA THR A 207 -1.79 18.76 -6.58
C THR A 207 -1.47 17.45 -5.86
N ILE A 208 -1.40 16.35 -6.62
CA ILE A 208 -0.91 15.06 -6.12
C ILE A 208 0.47 14.81 -6.70
N GLN A 209 1.39 14.41 -5.84
CA GLN A 209 2.63 13.76 -6.24
C GLN A 209 2.46 12.24 -6.08
N SER A 210 2.86 11.44 -7.05
CA SER A 210 2.77 9.97 -7.01
C SER A 210 4.11 9.30 -7.35
N ALA A 211 4.42 8.22 -6.65
CA ALA A 211 5.54 7.35 -6.94
C ALA A 211 5.08 5.90 -7.06
N PHE A 212 5.67 5.17 -8.00
CA PHE A 212 5.22 3.83 -8.39
C PHE A 212 6.34 2.80 -8.19
N THR A 213 6.03 1.69 -7.53
CA THR A 213 6.95 0.58 -7.29
C THR A 213 6.31 -0.73 -7.78
N ARG A 214 6.97 -1.43 -8.71
CA ARG A 214 6.45 -2.67 -9.31
C ARG A 214 6.93 -3.91 -8.58
N THR A 215 6.07 -4.92 -8.48
CA THR A 215 6.49 -6.27 -8.07
C THR A 215 7.29 -6.91 -9.20
N HIS A 216 8.56 -7.24 -8.96
CA HIS A 216 9.37 -7.98 -9.94
C HIS A 216 8.87 -9.43 -10.03
N ASN A 217 7.97 -9.70 -10.97
CA ASN A 217 7.76 -11.07 -11.46
C ASN A 217 8.79 -11.31 -12.56
N THR A 218 9.93 -11.92 -12.22
CA THR A 218 10.85 -12.48 -13.22
C THR A 218 10.14 -13.57 -13.99
N PHE A 219 9.65 -13.24 -15.18
CA PHE A 219 9.39 -14.23 -16.23
C PHE A 219 10.75 -14.60 -16.84
N THR A 220 11.19 -15.83 -16.60
CA THR A 220 12.18 -16.51 -17.46
C THR A 220 11.50 -17.01 -18.72
#